data_AF-X1HHE0-F1
#
_entry.id   AF-X1HHE0-F1
#
_cell.length_a   1.000
_cell.length_b   1.000
_cell.length_c   1.000
_cell.angle_alpha   90.00
_cell.angle_beta   90.00
_cell.angle_gamma   90.00
#
_symmetry.space_group_name_H-M   'P 1'
#
loop_
_entity.id
_entity.type
_entity.pdbx_description
1 polymer ?
#
loop_
_entity_poly.entity_id
_entity_poly.type
_entity_poly.pdbx_seq_one_letter_code
_entity_poly.pdbx_strand_id
1 'polypeptide(L)' 'MNLVKQLDRIFNPRSVAVVGASANPEKVGYMCVGNLLESGFKGRVYPVNPGLAQLFG' A
#
# COMPACT_ATOMS: atom_id res chain seq x y z
N MET A 1 3.29 10.53 27.31
CA MET A 1 3.60 9.84 26.04
C MET A 1 3.15 10.77 24.91
N ASN A 2 3.99 11.04 23.89
CA ASN A 2 3.66 11.98 22.83
C ASN A 2 2.87 11.27 21.71
N LEU A 3 1.63 11.69 21.48
CA LEU A 3 0.72 11.12 20.48
C LEU A 3 1.33 11.14 19.05
N VAL A 4 2.03 12.22 18.69
CA VAL A 4 2.70 12.35 17.38
C VAL A 4 3.71 11.22 17.18
N LYS A 5 4.46 10.88 18.23
CA LYS A 5 5.47 9.82 18.18
C LYS A 5 4.84 8.42 18.08
N GLN A 6 3.61 8.24 18.57
CA GLN A 6 2.90 6.97 18.49
C GLN A 6 2.30 6.72 17.10
N LEU A 7 1.93 7.78 16.37
CA LEU A 7 1.34 7.70 15.03
C LEU A 7 2.38 7.73 13.91
N ASP A 8 3.67 7.88 14.24
CA ASP A 8 4.75 7.94 13.26
C ASP A 8 4.74 6.76 12.29
N ARG A 9 4.38 5.55 12.75
CA ARG A 9 4.28 4.37 11.88
C ARG A 9 3.11 4.38 10.91
N ILE A 10 2.10 5.22 11.15
CA ILE A 10 0.94 5.39 10.26
C ILE A 10 1.26 6.42 9.18
N PHE A 11 1.89 7.53 9.55
CA PHE A 11 2.17 8.63 8.62
C PHE A 11 3.53 8.49 7.90
N ASN A 12 4.51 7.85 8.53
CA ASN A 12 5.86 7.60 7.99
C ASN A 12 6.22 6.09 7.98
N PRO A 13 5.39 5.20 7.40
CA PRO A 13 5.70 3.78 7.37
C PRO A 13 6.91 3.49 6.47
N ARG A 14 7.76 2.53 6.88
CA ARG A 14 8.83 2.00 6.01
C ARG A 14 8.30 1.09 4.91
N SER A 15 7.11 0.54 5.09
CA SER A 15 6.44 -0.34 4.13
C SER A 15 4.95 -0.43 4.41
N VAL A 16 4.15 -0.69 3.38
CA VAL A 16 2.70 -0.86 3.45
C VAL A 16 2.31 -2.15 2.73
N ALA A 17 1.46 -2.96 3.33
CA ALA A 17 0.81 -4.10 2.67
C ALA A 17 -0.64 -3.74 2.36
N VAL A 18 -1.07 -3.97 1.11
CA VAL A 18 -2.46 -3.75 0.68
C VAL A 18 -3.13 -5.10 0.53
N VAL A 19 -3.89 -5.49 1.55
CA VAL A 19 -4.67 -6.74 1.55
C VAL A 19 -5.94 -6.54 0.72
N GLY A 20 -6.17 -7.42 -0.25
CA GLY A 20 -7.24 -7.25 -1.23
C GLY A 20 -6.80 -6.45 -2.46
N ALA A 21 -5.49 -6.37 -2.72
CA ALA A 21 -4.96 -5.86 -3.99
C ALA A 21 -5.61 -6.60 -5.18
N SER A 22 -5.74 -5.93 -6.31
CA SER A 22 -6.46 -6.45 -7.47
C SER A 22 -5.82 -5.94 -8.75
N ALA A 23 -5.86 -6.73 -9.83
CA ALA A 23 -5.52 -6.28 -11.18
C ALA A 23 -6.70 -5.61 -11.91
N ASN A 24 -7.94 -5.72 -11.38
CA ASN A 24 -9.09 -4.99 -11.91
C ASN A 24 -9.05 -3.51 -11.45
N PRO A 25 -8.98 -2.53 -12.37
CA PRO A 25 -8.93 -1.10 -12.06
C PRO A 25 -10.12 -0.54 -11.30
N GLU A 26 -11.29 -1.17 -11.39
CA GLU A 26 -12.51 -0.72 -10.70
C GLU A 26 -12.51 -1.07 -9.20
N LYS A 27 -11.60 -1.94 -8.76
CA LYS A 27 -11.52 -2.35 -7.35
C LYS A 27 -10.66 -1.40 -6.54
N VAL A 28 -11.12 -1.10 -5.32
CA VAL A 28 -10.39 -0.26 -4.35
C VAL A 28 -8.96 -0.73 -4.12
N GLY A 29 -8.73 -2.04 -4.06
CA GLY A 29 -7.37 -2.59 -3.90
C GLY A 29 -6.41 -2.25 -5.04
N TYR A 30 -6.90 -2.11 -6.28
CA TYR A 30 -6.07 -1.62 -7.40
C TYR A 30 -5.72 -0.15 -7.18
N MET A 31 -6.74 0.68 -6.90
CA MET A 31 -6.57 2.12 -6.69
C MET A 31 -5.63 2.42 -5.51
N CYS A 32 -5.72 1.68 -4.40
CA CYS A 32 -4.83 1.88 -3.26
C CYS A 32 -3.36 1.62 -3.59
N VAL A 33 -3.05 0.53 -4.31
CA VAL A 33 -1.67 0.23 -4.71
C VAL A 33 -1.19 1.26 -5.74
N GLY A 34 -2.01 1.57 -6.75
CA GLY A 34 -1.71 2.60 -7.76
C GLY A 34 -1.40 3.96 -7.12
N ASN A 35 -2.26 4.44 -6.22
CA ASN A 35 -2.07 5.71 -5.53
C ASN A 35 -0.77 5.77 -4.74
N LEU A 36 -0.37 4.69 -4.05
CA LEU A 36 0.90 4.63 -3.31
C LEU A 36 2.09 4.79 -4.26
N LEU A 37 2.06 4.12 -5.41
CA LEU A 37 3.12 4.17 -6.42
C LEU A 37 3.16 5.53 -7.13
N GLU A 38 2.02 6.00 -7.63
CA GLU A 38 1.88 7.26 -8.36
C GLU A 38 2.22 8.49 -7.51
N SER A 39 1.87 8.46 -6.21
CA SER A 39 2.25 9.52 -5.26
C SER A 39 3.74 9.48 -4.87
N GLY A 40 4.50 8.49 -5.36
CA GLY A 40 5.94 8.37 -5.12
C GLY A 40 6.30 7.91 -3.70
N PHE A 41 5.45 7.11 -3.06
CA PHE A 41 5.76 6.52 -1.75
C PHE A 41 7.12 5.81 -1.77
N LYS A 42 8.01 6.21 -0.86
CA LYS A 42 9.42 5.75 -0.85
C LYS A 42 9.64 4.42 -0.14
N GLY A 43 8.66 3.96 0.64
CA GLY A 43 8.71 2.67 1.30
C GLY A 43 8.35 1.53 0.36
N ARG A 44 8.51 0.29 0.83
CA ARG A 44 8.10 -0.89 0.06
C ARG A 44 6.58 -1.06 0.07
N VAL A 45 6.00 -1.35 -1.07
CA VAL A 45 4.57 -1.67 -1.22
C VAL A 45 4.43 -3.17 -1.48
N TYR A 46 3.60 -3.85 -0.70
CA TYR A 46 3.32 -5.27 -0.84
C TYR A 46 1.84 -5.49 -1.19
N PRO A 47 1.49 -5.69 -2.47
CA PRO A 47 0.15 -6.10 -2.85
C PRO A 47 -0.10 -7.54 -2.39
N VAL A 48 -1.19 -7.80 -1.65
CA VAL A 48 -1.52 -9.13 -1.13
C VAL A 48 -2.85 -9.59 -1.71
N ASN A 49 -2.79 -10.64 -2.53
CA ASN A 49 -3.94 -11.30 -3.13
C ASN A 49 -3.59 -12.79 -3.40
N PRO A 50 -4.44 -13.76 -3.02
CA PRO A 50 -4.16 -15.19 -3.22
C PRO A 50 -4.04 -15.64 -4.69
N GLY A 51 -4.71 -14.94 -5.61
CA GLY A 51 -4.76 -15.26 -7.04
C GLY A 51 -3.86 -14.39 -7.92
N LEU A 52 -3.05 -13.50 -7.32
CA LEU A 52 -2.10 -12.67 -8.07
C LEU A 52 -0.68 -12.97 -7.57
N ALA A 53 0.20 -13.37 -8.51
CA ALA A 53 1.62 -13.52 -8.22
C ALA A 53 2.35 -12.16 -8.19
N GLN A 54 1.87 -11.18 -8.97
CA GLN A 54 2.50 -9.88 -9.14
C GLN A 54 1.46 -8.81 -9.50
N LEU A 55 1.71 -7.55 -9.13
CA LEU A 55 0.90 -6.38 -9.49
C LEU A 55 1.79 -5.12 -9.59
N PHE A 56 1.75 -4.43 -10.74
CA PHE A 56 2.59 -3.26 -11.09
C PHE A 56 4.10 -3.50 -11.23
N GLY A 57 4.51 -4.73 -11.55
CA GLY A 57 5.92 -5.12 -11.69
C GLY A 57 6.52 -5.60 -10.38
#